data_AF-A0A2N3H0G7-F1
#
_entry.id   AF-A0A2N3H0G7-F1
#
_cell.length_a   1.000
_cell.length_b   1.000
_cell.length_c   1.000
_cell.angle_alpha   90.00
_cell.angle_beta   90.00
_cell.angle_gamma   90.00
#
_symmetry.space_group_name_H-M   'P 1'
#
loop_
_entity.id
_entity.type
_entity.pdbx_description
1 polymer ?
#
loop_
_entity_poly.entity_id
_entity_poly.type
_entity_poly.pdbx_seq_one_letter_code
_entity_poly.pdbx_strand_id
1 'polypeptide(L)'
;MSRIALPHRSRSTVKISLERVHFMPKLLQPGILYVSEEFETAAHLCPCGCGEKIRTPLGPTEWKFTQGRNGPSLSPSVGNWHLPCRTHYWIRDGRVVWAKHWTEEQVRAGRLREAQRRAEYFYSLNRSGPRGMVARVIEWVRRMIALK
;
A
#
# COMPACT_ATOMS: atom_id res chain seq x y z
N MET A 1 6.26 7.96 29.54
CA MET A 1 6.89 6.62 29.70
C MET A 1 6.93 5.93 28.34
N SER A 2 8.05 6.07 27.64
CA SER A 2 8.24 5.57 26.27
C SER A 2 8.32 4.04 26.29
N ARG A 3 7.30 3.35 25.78
CA ARG A 3 7.37 1.89 25.57
C ARG A 3 8.33 1.65 24.41
N ILE A 4 9.60 1.46 24.73
CA ILE A 4 10.60 0.95 23.78
C ILE A 4 10.07 -0.41 23.30
N ALA A 5 9.63 -0.48 22.05
CA ALA A 5 9.19 -1.72 21.43
C ALA A 5 10.36 -2.72 21.49
N LEU A 6 10.15 -3.81 22.21
CA LEU A 6 11.16 -4.85 22.43
C LEU A 6 11.65 -5.41 21.09
N PRO A 7 12.93 -5.81 20.98
CA PRO A 7 13.48 -6.42 19.78
C PRO A 7 12.83 -7.79 19.53
N HIS A 8 11.75 -7.81 18.74
CA HIS A 8 11.13 -8.94 18.01
C HIS A 8 11.44 -10.38 18.49
N ARG A 9 11.34 -10.66 19.79
CA ARG A 9 11.47 -12.00 20.37
C ARG A 9 10.12 -12.49 20.87
N SER A 10 9.31 -12.98 19.94
CA SER A 10 8.36 -14.09 20.19
C SER A 10 7.86 -14.60 18.84
N ARG A 11 8.03 -15.91 18.61
CA ARG A 11 7.83 -16.64 17.35
C ARG A 11 6.35 -16.86 16.98
N SER A 12 5.44 -16.03 17.46
CA SER A 12 4.01 -16.12 17.11
C SER A 12 3.79 -15.49 15.74
N THR A 13 3.29 -16.28 14.78
CA THR A 13 2.85 -15.74 13.49
C THR A 13 1.67 -14.79 13.72
N VAL A 14 1.90 -13.48 13.56
CA VAL A 14 0.82 -12.49 13.66
C VAL A 14 -0.13 -12.70 12.48
N LYS A 15 -1.39 -13.03 12.77
CA LYS A 15 -2.44 -13.16 11.76
C LYS A 15 -3.03 -11.80 11.44
N ILE A 16 -3.39 -11.61 10.17
CA ILE A 16 -4.05 -10.42 9.64
C ILE A 16 -5.33 -10.87 8.93
N SER A 17 -6.47 -10.41 9.43
CA SER A 17 -7.76 -10.53 8.76
C SER A 17 -7.99 -9.34 7.82
N LEU A 18 -8.83 -9.51 6.81
CA LEU A 18 -9.24 -8.43 5.91
C LEU A 18 -10.59 -7.87 6.36
N GLU A 19 -10.70 -6.55 6.38
CA GLU A 19 -11.98 -5.86 6.47
C GLU A 19 -12.08 -4.84 5.34
N ARG A 20 -13.08 -5.00 4.47
CA ARG A 20 -13.37 -4.05 3.40
C ARG A 20 -14.28 -2.98 3.94
N VAL A 21 -13.90 -1.72 3.77
CA VAL A 21 -14.63 -0.57 4.28
C VAL A 21 -14.79 0.48 3.21
N HIS A 22 -15.90 1.21 3.25
CA HIS A 22 -16.07 2.40 2.44
C HIS A 22 -15.17 3.52 2.97
N PHE A 23 -15.41 3.94 4.22
CA PHE A 23 -14.57 4.90 4.94
C PHE A 23 -13.66 4.24 5.97
N MET A 24 -12.44 4.74 6.12
CA MET A 24 -11.51 4.25 7.15
C MET A 24 -12.06 4.54 8.56
N PRO A 25 -12.13 3.53 9.44
CA PRO A 25 -12.64 3.73 10.79
C PRO A 25 -11.69 4.61 11.62
N LYS A 26 -12.27 5.41 12.53
CA LYS A 26 -11.49 6.30 13.41
C LYS A 26 -10.52 5.53 14.30
N LEU A 27 -10.92 4.35 14.76
CA LEU A 27 -10.14 3.44 15.59
C LEU A 27 -9.89 2.15 14.80
N LEU A 28 -8.61 1.79 14.62
CA LEU A 28 -8.20 0.54 13.99
C LEU A 28 -8.01 -0.52 15.07
N GLN A 29 -8.37 -1.76 14.77
CA GLN A 29 -8.09 -2.89 15.66
C GLN A 29 -6.79 -3.62 15.29
N PRO A 30 -6.07 -4.19 16.27
CA PRO A 30 -4.92 -5.04 15.98
C PRO A 30 -5.31 -6.27 15.15
N GLY A 31 -4.46 -6.67 14.21
CA GLY A 31 -4.69 -7.88 13.42
C GLY A 31 -5.69 -7.73 12.28
N ILE A 32 -6.13 -6.52 11.95
CA ILE A 32 -7.04 -6.26 10.82
C ILE A 32 -6.35 -5.31 9.82
N LEU A 33 -6.38 -5.70 8.56
CA LEU A 33 -6.08 -4.83 7.42
C LEU A 33 -7.39 -4.28 6.88
N TYR A 34 -7.61 -2.98 7.06
CA TYR A 34 -8.72 -2.27 6.48
C TYR A 34 -8.36 -1.84 5.07
N VAL A 35 -9.26 -2.10 4.11
CA VAL A 35 -9.06 -1.71 2.71
C VAL A 35 -10.29 -0.95 2.22
N SER A 36 -10.05 0.25 1.68
CA SER A 36 -11.02 0.99 0.89
C SER A 36 -10.52 1.05 -0.54
N GLU A 37 -11.21 0.34 -1.42
CA GLU A 37 -10.89 0.32 -2.85
C GLU A 37 -11.32 1.61 -3.54
N GLU A 38 -12.42 2.23 -3.10
CA GLU A 38 -12.89 3.52 -3.65
C GLU A 38 -11.89 4.65 -3.39
N PHE A 39 -11.30 4.70 -2.20
CA PHE A 39 -10.30 5.71 -1.85
C PHE A 39 -8.86 5.19 -2.04
N GLU A 40 -8.69 4.06 -2.73
CA GLU A 40 -7.40 3.45 -3.06
C GLU A 40 -6.43 3.47 -1.86
N THR A 41 -6.87 2.97 -0.71
CA THR A 41 -6.07 3.05 0.52
C THR A 41 -6.30 1.85 1.42
N ALA A 42 -5.24 1.44 2.11
CA ALA A 42 -5.33 0.45 3.16
C ALA A 42 -4.65 0.95 4.44
N ALA A 43 -5.12 0.46 5.58
CA ALA A 43 -4.56 0.81 6.87
C ALA A 43 -4.64 -0.33 7.87
N HIS A 44 -3.66 -0.40 8.77
CA HIS A 44 -3.62 -1.36 9.86
C HIS A 44 -2.80 -0.82 11.03
N LEU A 45 -2.96 -1.41 12.21
CA LEU A 45 -2.06 -1.14 13.32
C LEU A 45 -0.74 -1.90 13.14
N CYS A 46 0.37 -1.26 13.51
CA CYS A 46 1.69 -1.84 13.40
C CYS A 46 1.75 -3.20 14.15
N PRO A 47 2.13 -4.30 13.46
CA PRO A 47 2.02 -5.64 14.01
C PRO A 47 3.04 -5.95 15.12
N CYS A 48 3.96 -5.03 15.43
CA CYS A 48 4.82 -5.17 16.60
C CYS A 48 4.13 -4.82 17.93
N GLY A 49 2.91 -4.28 17.86
CA GLY A 49 2.14 -3.92 19.05
C GLY A 49 2.43 -2.52 19.59
N CYS A 50 3.16 -1.67 18.87
CA CYS A 50 3.39 -0.28 19.30
C CYS A 50 2.16 0.63 19.17
N GLY A 51 1.09 0.16 18.50
CA GLY A 51 -0.17 0.90 18.36
C GLY A 51 -0.18 1.97 17.27
N GLU A 52 0.91 2.11 16.50
CA GLU A 52 0.99 3.09 15.42
C GLU A 52 0.11 2.71 14.24
N LYS A 53 -0.58 3.71 13.66
CA LYS A 53 -1.42 3.52 12.47
C LYS A 53 -0.55 3.58 11.23
N ILE A 54 -0.50 2.49 10.51
CA ILE A 54 0.21 2.38 9.24
C ILE A 54 -0.80 2.60 8.12
N ARG A 55 -0.50 3.55 7.24
CA ARG A 55 -1.25 3.78 6.00
C ARG A 55 -0.43 3.33 4.81
N THR A 56 -1.07 2.62 3.91
CA THR A 56 -0.50 2.14 2.66
C THR A 56 -1.45 2.54 1.54
N PRO A 57 -1.20 3.70 0.89
CA PRO A 57 -1.89 4.07 -0.34
C PRO A 57 -1.78 2.94 -1.35
N LEU A 58 -2.88 2.66 -2.05
CA LEU A 58 -2.92 1.66 -3.09
C LEU A 58 -2.75 2.32 -4.44
N GLY A 59 -2.00 1.70 -5.33
CA GLY A 59 -1.85 2.23 -6.68
C GLY A 59 -0.64 1.69 -7.45
N PRO A 60 -0.49 2.12 -8.71
CA PRO A 60 0.52 1.57 -9.63
C PRO A 60 1.97 1.79 -9.18
N THR A 61 2.24 2.88 -8.46
CA THR A 61 3.57 3.23 -7.93
C THR A 61 3.68 3.02 -6.43
N GLU A 62 2.62 2.56 -5.79
CA GLU A 62 2.46 2.47 -4.33
C GLU A 62 2.34 0.99 -3.91
N TRP A 63 1.52 0.69 -2.88
CA TRP A 63 1.22 -0.67 -2.50
C TRP A 63 0.15 -1.28 -3.41
N LYS A 64 0.33 -2.55 -3.72
CA LYS A 64 -0.67 -3.44 -4.30
C LYS A 64 -1.26 -4.29 -3.20
N PHE A 65 -2.57 -4.25 -3.11
CA PHE A 65 -3.37 -5.16 -2.30
C PHE A 65 -3.86 -6.35 -3.13
N THR A 66 -3.86 -7.53 -2.53
CA THR A 66 -4.50 -8.73 -3.09
C THR A 66 -5.13 -9.56 -1.99
N GLN A 67 -6.19 -10.28 -2.31
CA GLN A 67 -6.81 -11.24 -1.41
C GLN A 67 -6.44 -12.66 -1.87
N GLY A 68 -5.59 -13.33 -1.10
CA GLY A 68 -5.21 -14.72 -1.32
C GLY A 68 -6.25 -15.69 -0.75
N ARG A 69 -5.93 -17.00 -0.79
CA ARG A 69 -6.83 -18.05 -0.28
C ARG A 69 -6.97 -18.00 1.24
N ASN A 70 -5.89 -17.69 1.95
CA ASN A 70 -5.88 -17.70 3.42
C ASN A 70 -6.00 -16.28 4.01
N GLY A 71 -5.74 -15.23 3.23
CA GLY A 71 -6.00 -13.86 3.67
C GLY A 71 -5.38 -12.78 2.80
N PRO A 72 -5.36 -11.52 3.29
CA PRO A 72 -4.84 -10.39 2.54
C PRO A 72 -3.32 -10.46 2.35
N SER A 73 -2.84 -9.86 1.27
CA SER A 73 -1.42 -9.60 1.02
C SER A 73 -1.20 -8.16 0.57
N LEU A 74 -0.07 -7.59 0.98
CA LEU A 74 0.43 -6.30 0.52
C LEU A 74 1.84 -6.46 -0.07
N SER A 75 2.06 -5.77 -1.19
CA SER A 75 3.38 -5.65 -1.82
C SER A 75 3.57 -4.23 -2.31
N PRO A 76 4.73 -3.57 -2.13
CA PRO A 76 5.96 -4.09 -1.53
C PRO A 76 5.86 -4.26 -0.01
N SER A 77 6.99 -4.56 0.66
CA SER A 77 7.05 -4.61 2.12
C SER A 77 6.75 -3.24 2.75
N VAL A 78 6.44 -3.26 4.04
CA VAL A 78 6.24 -2.06 4.84
C VAL A 78 7.47 -1.85 5.72
N GLY A 79 8.17 -0.73 5.51
CA GLY A 79 9.32 -0.31 6.31
C GLY A 79 9.00 0.94 7.13
N ASN A 80 8.91 0.78 8.44
CA ASN A 80 8.51 1.82 9.39
C ASN A 80 9.72 2.61 9.93
N TRP A 81 10.66 2.99 9.06
CA TRP A 81 11.94 3.58 9.45
C TRP A 81 11.81 4.96 10.11
N HIS A 82 10.69 5.65 9.91
CA HIS A 82 10.39 6.93 10.54
C HIS A 82 9.77 6.79 11.95
N LEU A 83 9.41 5.56 12.36
CA LEU A 83 8.82 5.28 13.67
C LEU A 83 9.89 4.77 14.63
N PRO A 84 9.75 4.99 15.95
CA PRO A 84 10.68 4.45 16.95
C PRO A 84 10.85 2.94 16.91
N CYS A 85 9.82 2.19 16.47
CA CYS A 85 9.87 0.74 16.38
C CYS A 85 10.67 0.20 15.18
N ARG A 86 10.95 1.03 14.16
CA ARG A 86 11.78 0.72 12.98
C ARG A 86 11.55 -0.66 12.36
N THR A 87 10.29 -1.08 12.32
CA THR A 87 9.92 -2.44 11.91
C THR A 87 9.90 -2.61 10.40
N HIS A 88 10.19 -3.82 9.93
CA HIS A 88 10.11 -4.15 8.51
C HIS A 88 9.47 -5.52 8.33
N TYR A 89 8.40 -5.57 7.53
CA TYR A 89 7.62 -6.78 7.35
C TYR A 89 6.84 -6.78 6.05
N TRP A 90 6.30 -7.94 5.73
CA TRP A 90 5.31 -8.16 4.69
C TRP A 90 4.00 -8.60 5.34
N ILE A 91 2.87 -8.26 4.71
CA ILE A 91 1.61 -8.96 4.93
C ILE A 91 1.44 -9.91 3.75
N ARG A 92 1.42 -11.23 4.00
CA ARG A 92 1.31 -12.27 2.98
C ARG A 92 0.32 -13.32 3.43
N ASP A 93 -0.73 -13.49 2.63
CA ASP A 93 -1.76 -14.51 2.78
C ASP A 93 -2.32 -14.59 4.21
N GLY A 94 -2.65 -13.41 4.76
CA GLY A 94 -3.21 -13.23 6.10
C GLY A 94 -2.20 -13.36 7.25
N ARG A 95 -0.90 -13.22 6.98
CA ARG A 95 0.16 -13.33 7.99
C ARG A 95 1.21 -12.26 7.85
N VAL A 96 1.78 -11.85 8.98
CA VAL A 96 2.97 -11.00 9.02
C VAL A 96 4.22 -11.84 8.85
N VAL A 97 5.02 -11.50 7.85
CA VAL A 97 6.34 -12.09 7.61
C VAL A 97 7.39 -11.02 7.86
N TRP A 98 8.12 -11.14 8.95
CA TRP A 98 9.17 -10.19 9.32
C TRP A 98 10.30 -10.22 8.29
N ALA A 99 10.71 -9.03 7.86
CA ALA A 99 11.81 -8.83 6.94
C ALA A 99 13.05 -8.35 7.70
N LYS A 100 14.22 -8.44 7.07
CA LYS A 100 15.48 -7.98 7.66
C LYS A 100 15.44 -6.48 7.91
N HIS A 101 16.02 -6.05 9.03
CA HIS A 101 16.26 -4.63 9.27
C HIS A 101 17.20 -4.08 8.19
N TRP A 102 16.94 -2.86 7.71
CA TRP A 102 17.77 -2.19 6.73
C TRP A 102 18.70 -1.17 7.41
N THR A 103 19.91 -1.01 6.89
CA THR A 103 20.78 0.12 7.28
C THR A 103 20.22 1.42 6.72
N GLU A 104 20.68 2.57 7.23
CA GLU A 104 20.25 3.87 6.70
C GLU A 104 20.57 4.02 5.20
N GLU A 105 21.70 3.48 4.74
CA GLU A 105 22.06 3.48 3.32
C GLU A 105 21.08 2.66 2.49
N GLN A 106 20.66 1.49 2.99
CA GLN A 106 19.67 0.64 2.34
C GLN A 106 18.29 1.32 2.29
N VAL A 107 17.88 1.99 3.37
CA VAL A 107 16.65 2.79 3.43
C VAL A 107 16.70 3.92 2.41
N ARG A 108 17.79 4.69 2.37
CA ARG A 108 17.98 5.79 1.42
C ARG A 108 17.94 5.30 -0.03
N ALA A 109 18.68 4.23 -0.33
CA ALA A 109 18.69 3.64 -1.67
C ALA A 109 17.30 3.11 -2.08
N GLY A 110 16.54 2.53 -1.14
CA GLY A 110 15.16 2.12 -1.35
C GLY A 110 14.25 3.28 -1.75
N ARG A 111 14.26 4.37 -0.98
CA ARG A 111 13.45 5.57 -1.26
C ARG A 111 13.81 6.22 -2.59
N LEU A 112 15.09 6.28 -2.95
CA LEU A 112 15.53 6.82 -4.24
C LEU A 112 14.99 6.00 -5.41
N ARG A 113 15.05 4.66 -5.33
CA ARG A 113 14.48 3.79 -6.36
C ARG A 113 12.97 3.94 -6.48
N GLU A 114 12.27 4.08 -5.36
CA GLU A 114 10.82 4.31 -5.36
C GLU A 114 10.45 5.64 -6.03
N ALA A 115 11.15 6.72 -5.66
CA ALA A 115 10.96 8.04 -6.26
C ALA A 115 11.23 8.02 -7.78
N GLN A 116 12.29 7.34 -8.22
CA GLN A 116 12.60 7.19 -9.64
C GLN A 116 11.49 6.45 -10.39
N ARG A 117 11.05 5.28 -9.90
CA ARG A 117 9.95 4.52 -10.55
C ARG A 117 8.67 5.35 -10.62
N ARG A 118 8.36 6.11 -9.58
CA ARG A 118 7.20 6.99 -9.55
C ARG A 118 7.31 8.09 -10.62
N ALA A 119 8.48 8.72 -10.74
CA ALA A 119 8.73 9.72 -11.78
C ALA A 119 8.60 9.14 -13.20
N GLU A 120 9.18 7.97 -13.45
CA GLU A 120 9.09 7.27 -14.74
C GLU A 120 7.64 6.94 -15.11
N TYR A 121 6.84 6.47 -14.15
CA TYR A 121 5.42 6.16 -14.35
C TYR A 121 4.63 7.41 -14.79
N PHE A 122 4.74 8.52 -14.04
CA PHE A 122 4.01 9.76 -14.39
C PHE A 122 4.52 10.38 -15.69
N TYR A 123 5.82 10.30 -15.97
CA TYR A 123 6.38 10.72 -17.26
C TYR A 123 5.74 9.93 -18.41
N SER A 124 5.59 8.61 -18.26
CA SER A 124 5.00 7.74 -19.29
C SER A 124 3.53 8.07 -19.58
N LEU A 125 2.73 8.36 -18.53
CA LEU A 125 1.33 8.77 -18.67
C LEU A 125 1.20 10.09 -19.45
N ASN A 126 2.02 11.08 -19.13
CA ASN A 126 2.01 12.36 -19.84
C ASN A 126 2.40 12.20 -21.31
N ARG A 127 3.31 11.27 -21.62
CA ARG A 127 3.75 10.98 -22.99
C ARG A 127 2.67 10.32 -23.86
N SER A 128 1.71 9.62 -23.23
CA SER A 128 0.58 9.01 -23.94
C SER A 128 -0.44 10.03 -24.47
N GLY A 129 -0.40 11.29 -24.01
CA GLY A 129 -1.01 12.47 -24.64
C GLY A 129 -2.54 12.46 -24.89
N PRO A 130 -3.16 13.63 -25.17
CA PRO A 130 -4.62 13.79 -25.32
C PRO A 130 -5.21 13.13 -26.58
N ARG A 131 -4.39 12.45 -27.40
CA ARG A 131 -4.83 11.77 -28.63
C ARG A 131 -5.92 10.74 -28.37
N GLY A 132 -5.87 10.03 -27.24
CA GLY A 132 -6.93 9.08 -26.86
C GLY A 132 -8.23 9.74 -26.42
N MET A 133 -8.16 10.91 -25.77
CA MET A 133 -9.33 11.64 -25.31
C MET A 133 -10.06 12.33 -26.48
N VAL A 134 -9.30 12.95 -27.38
CA VAL A 134 -9.82 13.52 -28.62
C VAL A 134 -10.40 12.42 -29.52
N ALA A 135 -9.74 11.27 -29.64
CA ALA A 135 -10.28 10.13 -30.40
C ALA A 135 -11.61 9.61 -29.83
N ARG A 136 -11.74 9.51 -28.50
CA ARG A 136 -12.99 9.10 -27.83
C ARG A 136 -14.12 10.13 -27.99
N VAL A 137 -13.81 11.42 -27.99
CA VAL A 137 -14.79 12.48 -28.27
C VAL A 137 -15.23 12.44 -29.74
N ILE A 138 -14.29 12.26 -30.68
CA ILE A 138 -14.59 12.11 -32.10
C ILE A 138 -15.48 10.88 -32.35
N GLU A 139 -15.20 9.75 -31.69
CA GLU A 139 -16.01 8.53 -31.79
C GLU A 139 -17.43 8.72 -31.22
N TRP A 140 -17.55 9.42 -30.09
CA TRP A 140 -18.84 9.78 -29.50
C TRP A 140 -19.65 10.71 -30.42
N VAL A 141 -19.03 11.74 -31.01
CA VAL A 141 -19.69 12.64 -31.99
C VAL A 141 -20.14 11.88 -33.24
N ARG A 142 -19.29 11.00 -33.78
CA ARG A 142 -19.64 10.16 -34.95
C ARG A 142 -20.84 9.27 -34.68
N ARG A 143 -20.92 8.67 -33.48
CA ARG A 143 -22.06 7.84 -33.05
C ARG A 143 -23.36 8.64 -32.89
N MET A 144 -23.27 9.90 -32.47
CA MET A 144 -24.43 10.80 -32.36
C MET A 144 -24.96 11.24 -33.72
N ILE A 145 -24.07 11.45 -34.70
CA ILE A 145 -24.46 11.84 -36.06
C ILE A 145 -25.02 10.66 -36.87
N ALA A 146 -24.57 9.43 -36.59
CA ALA A 146 -25.02 8.20 -37.25
C ALA A 146 -26.36 7.63 -36.71
N LEU A 147 -27.00 8.30 -35.75
CA LEU A 147 -28.33 7.97 -35.21
C LEU A 147 -29.45 8.85 -35.81
N LYS A 148 -29.22 9.40 -37.01
CA LYS A 148 -30.19 10.15 -37.79
C LYS A 148 -30.39 9.50 -39.15
#